data_AF-A0A353CCI3-F1
#
_entry.id   AF-A0A353CCI3-F1
#
_cell.length_a   1.000
_cell.length_b   1.000
_cell.length_c   1.000
_cell.angle_alpha   90.00
_cell.angle_beta   90.00
_cell.angle_gamma   90.00
#
_symmetry.space_group_name_H-M   'P 1'
#
loop_
_entity.id
_entity.type
_entity.pdbx_description
1 polymer ?
#
loop_
_entity_poly.entity_id
_entity_poly.type
_entity_poly.pdbx_seq_one_letter_code
_entity_poly.pdbx_strand_id
1 'polypeptide(L)'
;FAPVPTEAIEKQIAAQGHTSNSEITSRFADGSLGRAISLDTEFFLERREMMFGALEAAILKTDIGSLLQVAERMNDAKNKDVFDDSIDILESLIRDLWLVSINAAGSLVNIDQRSRLETLSTAIRPKEISAWLEEIETLRQNLDVNINRKLAADALFVTIAGCG
;
A
#
# COMPACT_ATOMS: atom_id res chain seq x y z
N PHE A 1 -4.86 -12.17 -17.62
CA PHE A 1 -4.64 -11.04 -18.55
C PHE A 1 -3.18 -10.63 -18.43
N ALA A 2 -2.48 -10.37 -19.54
CA ALA A 2 -1.11 -9.88 -19.49
C ALA A 2 -1.10 -8.39 -19.11
N PRO A 3 -0.16 -7.91 -18.26
CA PRO A 3 -0.11 -6.51 -17.85
C PRO A 3 0.08 -5.59 -19.06
N VAL A 4 -0.67 -4.49 -19.11
CA VAL A 4 -0.46 -3.45 -20.13
C VAL A 4 0.85 -2.72 -19.78
N PRO A 5 1.77 -2.53 -20.75
CA PRO A 5 3.01 -1.78 -20.51
C PRO A 5 2.73 -0.38 -19.97
N THR A 6 3.48 0.05 -18.97
CA THR A 6 3.31 1.35 -18.27
C THR A 6 3.25 2.53 -19.24
N GLU A 7 4.07 2.51 -20.30
CA GLU A 7 4.11 3.54 -21.35
C GLU A 7 2.80 3.66 -22.15
N ALA A 8 2.06 2.55 -22.32
CA ALA A 8 0.78 2.56 -23.02
C ALA A 8 -0.34 3.12 -22.12
N ILE A 9 -0.26 2.86 -20.80
CA ILE A 9 -1.17 3.42 -19.80
C ILE A 9 -0.98 4.93 -19.70
N GLU A 10 0.27 5.41 -19.64
CA GLU A 10 0.61 6.84 -19.56
C GLU A 10 0.06 7.64 -20.74
N LYS A 11 0.23 7.14 -21.97
CA LYS A 11 -0.32 7.78 -23.17
C LYS A 11 -1.84 7.90 -23.13
N GLN A 12 -2.51 6.91 -22.56
CA GLN A 12 -3.96 6.85 -22.54
C GLN A 12 -4.56 7.74 -21.43
N ILE A 13 -3.89 7.86 -20.27
CA ILE A 13 -4.23 8.82 -19.20
C ILE A 13 -4.04 10.26 -19.69
N ALA A 14 -2.92 10.54 -20.38
CA ALA A 14 -2.67 11.86 -20.95
C ALA A 14 -3.70 12.27 -22.03
N ALA A 15 -4.16 11.30 -22.84
CA ALA A 15 -5.17 11.53 -23.87
C ALA A 15 -6.57 11.87 -23.31
N GLN A 16 -6.84 11.55 -22.04
CA GLN A 16 -8.11 11.86 -21.35
C GLN A 16 -8.07 13.18 -20.55
N GLY A 17 -6.96 13.92 -20.60
CA GLY A 17 -6.83 15.24 -19.96
C GLY A 17 -6.41 15.21 -18.49
N HIS A 18 -6.02 14.04 -17.96
CA HIS A 18 -5.47 13.91 -16.61
C HIS A 18 -3.94 14.04 -16.65
N THR A 19 -3.44 15.27 -16.77
CA THR A 19 -2.00 15.57 -16.94
C THR A 19 -1.20 15.65 -15.64
N SER A 20 -1.86 15.71 -14.49
CA SER A 20 -1.19 15.79 -13.18
C SER A 20 -1.06 14.38 -12.59
N ASN A 21 0.17 13.89 -12.38
CA ASN A 21 0.52 12.61 -11.73
C ASN A 21 0.30 11.31 -12.54
N SER A 22 0.28 11.36 -13.87
CA SER A 22 0.08 10.19 -14.74
C SER A 22 1.09 9.05 -14.53
N GLU A 23 2.34 9.35 -14.16
CA GLU A 23 3.39 8.35 -13.87
C GLU A 23 3.12 7.56 -12.58
N ILE A 24 2.56 8.22 -11.55
CA ILE A 24 2.23 7.56 -10.28
C ILE A 24 1.01 6.65 -10.49
N THR A 25 0.00 7.16 -11.18
CA THR A 25 -1.23 6.43 -11.50
C THR A 25 -0.97 5.23 -12.42
N SER A 26 -0.05 5.33 -13.38
CA SER A 26 0.28 4.24 -14.31
C SER A 26 1.01 3.09 -13.62
N ARG A 27 1.95 3.40 -12.71
CA ARG A 27 2.71 2.40 -11.96
C ARG A 27 1.87 1.72 -10.89
N PHE A 28 1.02 2.48 -10.20
CA PHE A 28 0.13 1.92 -9.17
C PHE A 28 -0.99 1.05 -9.75
N ALA A 29 -1.42 1.33 -10.99
CA ALA A 29 -2.43 0.51 -11.65
C ALA A 29 -2.01 -0.96 -11.86
N ASP A 30 -0.72 -1.29 -11.71
CA ASP A 30 -0.14 -2.63 -11.89
C ASP A 30 -0.61 -3.30 -13.20
N GLY A 31 -0.63 -2.52 -14.27
CA GLY A 31 -1.10 -2.97 -15.59
C GLY A 31 -2.63 -2.94 -15.80
N SER A 32 -3.43 -2.51 -14.81
CA SER A 32 -4.89 -2.39 -14.90
C SER A 32 -5.34 -0.99 -15.35
N LEU A 33 -5.48 -0.83 -16.67
CA LEU A 33 -5.96 0.38 -17.32
C LEU A 33 -7.30 0.89 -16.76
N GLY A 34 -8.20 -0.02 -16.35
CA GLY A 34 -9.49 0.33 -15.74
C GLY A 34 -9.33 1.02 -14.39
N ARG A 35 -8.43 0.51 -13.52
CA ARG A 35 -8.10 1.17 -12.24
C ARG A 35 -7.39 2.49 -12.46
N ALA A 36 -6.52 2.58 -13.47
CA ALA A 36 -5.78 3.80 -13.79
C ALA A 36 -6.69 4.97 -14.24
N ILE A 37 -7.80 4.66 -14.93
CA ILE A 37 -8.75 5.66 -15.44
C ILE A 37 -9.79 6.07 -14.38
N SER A 38 -10.17 5.17 -13.47
CA SER A 38 -11.13 5.46 -12.40
C SER A 38 -10.52 6.03 -11.12
N LEU A 39 -9.19 6.11 -11.04
CA LEU A 39 -8.48 6.55 -9.84
C LEU A 39 -8.68 8.05 -9.62
N ASP A 40 -9.43 8.42 -8.58
CA ASP A 40 -9.28 9.75 -8.00
C ASP A 40 -7.87 9.82 -7.41
N THR A 41 -7.01 10.58 -8.09
CA THR A 41 -5.57 10.63 -7.78
C THR A 41 -5.31 11.34 -6.46
N GLU A 42 -6.14 12.31 -6.07
CA GLU A 42 -5.97 13.02 -4.80
C GLU A 42 -6.37 12.12 -3.64
N PHE A 43 -7.51 11.43 -3.79
CA PHE A 43 -7.94 10.37 -2.88
C PHE A 43 -6.84 9.29 -2.75
N PHE A 44 -6.38 8.82 -3.90
CA PHE A 44 -5.08 8.23 -4.18
C PHE A 44 -4.00 8.46 -3.11
N LEU A 45 -3.40 9.63 -3.28
CA LEU A 45 -2.21 10.07 -2.58
C LEU A 45 -2.48 10.23 -1.08
N GLU A 46 -3.68 10.64 -0.69
CA GLU A 46 -4.09 10.74 0.71
C GLU A 46 -4.07 9.37 1.39
N ARG A 47 -4.66 8.33 0.76
CA ARG A 47 -4.61 6.96 1.31
C ARG A 47 -3.19 6.45 1.39
N ARG A 48 -2.38 6.70 0.34
CA ARG A 48 -0.99 6.27 0.31
C ARG A 48 -0.17 6.90 1.43
N GLU A 49 -0.36 8.18 1.69
CA GLU A 49 0.31 8.86 2.80
C GLU A 49 -0.17 8.31 4.16
N MET A 50 -1.46 8.01 4.30
CA MET A 50 -1.99 7.36 5.51
C MET A 50 -1.35 5.97 5.75
N MET A 51 -1.24 5.14 4.72
CA MET A 51 -0.58 3.82 4.82
C MET A 51 0.92 3.96 5.06
N PHE A 52 1.57 4.97 4.48
CA PHE A 52 2.98 5.25 4.75
C PHE A 52 3.18 5.61 6.22
N GLY A 53 2.33 6.47 6.78
CA GLY A 53 2.37 6.82 8.21
C GLY A 53 2.15 5.61 9.12
N ALA A 54 1.29 4.67 8.72
CA ALA A 54 1.12 3.40 9.44
C ALA A 54 2.39 2.55 9.40
N LEU A 55 3.03 2.45 8.23
CA LEU A 55 4.30 1.75 8.06
C LEU A 55 5.41 2.38 8.93
N GLU A 56 5.52 3.71 8.93
CA GLU A 56 6.46 4.45 9.79
C GLU A 56 6.20 4.16 11.27
N ALA A 57 4.95 4.25 11.72
CA ALA A 57 4.58 4.00 13.12
C ALA A 57 4.89 2.56 13.56
N ALA A 58 4.64 1.58 12.68
CA ALA A 58 4.96 0.18 12.93
C ALA A 58 6.48 -0.06 13.05
N ILE A 59 7.28 0.47 12.13
CA ILE A 59 8.74 0.28 12.11
C ILE A 59 9.40 1.00 13.29
N LEU A 60 9.00 2.24 13.56
CA LEU A 60 9.60 3.07 14.59
C LEU A 60 9.07 2.76 16.00
N LYS A 61 8.09 1.86 16.12
CA LYS A 61 7.50 1.40 17.40
C LYS A 61 7.01 2.55 18.28
N THR A 62 6.44 3.58 17.65
CA THR A 62 6.10 4.84 18.34
C THR A 62 4.78 4.73 19.10
N ASP A 63 3.68 4.41 18.43
CA ASP A 63 2.34 4.44 19.03
C ASP A 63 1.35 3.47 18.35
N ILE A 64 0.88 2.47 19.10
CA ILE A 64 -0.17 1.55 18.65
C ILE A 64 -1.52 2.26 18.45
N GLY A 65 -1.78 3.35 19.18
CA GLY A 65 -3.00 4.14 19.01
C GLY A 65 -3.12 4.76 17.62
N SER A 66 -1.99 5.19 17.04
CA SER A 66 -1.92 5.71 15.67
C SER A 66 -2.21 4.62 14.64
N LEU A 67 -1.74 3.39 14.85
CA LEU A 67 -2.05 2.26 13.98
C LEU A 67 -3.55 1.88 14.04
N LEU A 68 -4.15 1.89 15.23
CA LEU A 68 -5.58 1.62 15.39
C LEU A 68 -6.46 2.73 14.78
N GLN A 69 -6.02 3.98 14.80
CA GLN A 69 -6.70 5.06 14.08
C GLN A 69 -6.66 4.85 12.56
N VAL A 70 -5.54 4.35 12.02
CA VAL A 70 -5.45 3.95 10.62
C VAL A 70 -6.41 2.80 10.32
N ALA A 71 -6.46 1.77 11.18
CA ALA A 71 -7.39 0.65 11.07
C ALA A 71 -8.86 1.13 11.02
N GLU A 72 -9.22 2.11 11.85
CA GLU A 72 -10.56 2.71 11.84
C GLU A 72 -10.87 3.42 10.51
N ARG A 73 -9.92 4.22 9.98
CA ARG A 73 -10.08 4.94 8.71
C ARG A 73 -10.17 4.01 7.50
N MET A 74 -9.50 2.86 7.54
CA MET A 74 -9.64 1.82 6.50
C MET A 74 -11.05 1.22 6.44
N ASN A 75 -11.82 1.32 7.53
CA ASN A 75 -13.14 0.73 7.65
C ASN A 75 -14.28 1.75 7.45
N ASP A 76 -14.09 2.74 6.57
CA ASP A 76 -15.18 3.66 6.22
C ASP A 76 -16.39 2.86 5.70
N ALA A 77 -17.45 2.86 6.51
CA ALA A 77 -18.68 2.10 6.27
C ALA A 77 -19.38 2.48 4.95
N LYS A 78 -19.03 3.62 4.35
CA LYS A 78 -19.66 4.13 3.13
C LYS A 78 -19.07 3.57 1.84
N ASN A 79 -17.85 3.01 1.88
CA ASN A 79 -17.19 2.55 0.65
C ASN A 79 -16.33 1.33 0.90
N LYS A 80 -16.77 0.17 0.38
CA LYS A 80 -16.10 -1.12 0.55
C LYS A 80 -14.73 -1.16 -0.13
N ASP A 81 -14.56 -0.41 -1.22
CA ASP A 81 -13.34 -0.40 -2.02
C ASP A 81 -12.20 0.32 -1.26
N VAL A 82 -12.54 1.19 -0.29
CA VAL A 82 -11.56 1.88 0.58
C VAL A 82 -10.67 0.90 1.33
N PHE A 83 -11.27 -0.16 1.84
CA PHE A 83 -10.55 -1.15 2.61
C PHE A 83 -9.57 -1.92 1.72
N ASP A 84 -10.06 -2.44 0.60
CA ASP A 84 -9.28 -3.25 -0.33
C ASP A 84 -8.14 -2.42 -0.96
N ASP A 85 -8.43 -1.17 -1.37
CA ASP A 85 -7.42 -0.21 -1.84
C ASP A 85 -6.32 0.03 -0.79
N SER A 86 -6.69 0.17 0.49
CA SER A 86 -5.72 0.44 1.55
C SER A 86 -4.78 -0.74 1.78
N ILE A 87 -5.29 -1.97 1.69
CA ILE A 87 -4.46 -3.19 1.77
C ILE A 87 -3.51 -3.29 0.58
N ASP A 88 -3.99 -3.03 -0.63
CA ASP A 88 -3.16 -3.05 -1.85
C ASP A 88 -2.03 -2.00 -1.77
N ILE A 89 -2.35 -0.80 -1.30
CA ILE A 89 -1.37 0.27 -1.07
C ILE A 89 -0.31 -0.16 -0.06
N LEU A 90 -0.76 -0.67 1.11
CA LEU A 90 0.12 -1.08 2.20
C LEU A 90 1.06 -2.20 1.75
N GLU A 91 0.55 -3.21 1.05
CA GLU A 91 1.35 -4.29 0.48
C GLU A 91 2.39 -3.75 -0.51
N SER A 92 2.02 -2.82 -1.40
CA SER A 92 2.96 -2.21 -2.35
C SER A 92 4.12 -1.49 -1.64
N LEU A 93 3.81 -0.80 -0.54
CA LEU A 93 4.81 -0.08 0.27
C LEU A 93 5.74 -1.06 0.99
N ILE A 94 5.21 -2.14 1.57
CA ILE A 94 5.99 -3.19 2.25
C ILE A 94 6.88 -3.93 1.24
N ARG A 95 6.36 -4.23 0.04
CA ARG A 95 7.15 -4.81 -1.06
C ARG A 95 8.30 -3.89 -1.47
N ASP A 96 8.04 -2.60 -1.67
CA ASP A 96 9.08 -1.64 -2.05
C ASP A 96 10.11 -1.46 -0.93
N LEU A 97 9.68 -1.46 0.33
CA LEU A 97 10.57 -1.48 1.50
C LEU A 97 11.48 -2.71 1.48
N TRP A 98 10.94 -3.89 1.16
CA TRP A 98 11.73 -5.11 1.00
C TRP A 98 12.77 -4.96 -0.12
N LEU A 99 12.36 -4.50 -1.31
CA LEU A 99 13.25 -4.29 -2.45
C LEU A 99 14.38 -3.32 -2.14
N VAL A 100 14.08 -2.23 -1.44
CA VAL A 100 15.09 -1.27 -0.98
C VAL A 100 16.05 -1.92 0.03
N SER A 101 15.53 -2.69 0.99
CA SER A 101 16.36 -3.37 2.02
C SER A 101 17.39 -4.34 1.44
N ILE A 102 17.14 -4.88 0.24
CA ILE A 102 18.05 -5.79 -0.47
C ILE A 102 18.81 -5.11 -1.62
N ASN A 103 18.78 -3.78 -1.72
CA ASN A 103 19.39 -2.99 -2.79
C ASN A 103 18.88 -3.33 -4.21
N ALA A 104 17.63 -3.79 -4.35
CA ALA A 104 16.96 -4.12 -5.61
C ALA A 104 15.96 -3.04 -6.07
N ALA A 105 16.32 -1.76 -5.91
CA ALA A 105 15.42 -0.63 -6.10
C ALA A 105 15.08 -0.28 -7.57
N GLY A 106 15.40 -1.13 -8.54
CA GLY A 106 15.18 -0.88 -9.97
C GLY A 106 13.72 -0.97 -10.41
N SER A 107 12.85 -1.54 -9.58
CA SER A 107 11.45 -1.84 -9.92
C SER A 107 10.46 -1.34 -8.86
N LEU A 108 10.76 -0.22 -8.20
CA LEU A 108 9.87 0.36 -7.19
C LEU A 108 8.59 0.90 -7.82
N VAL A 109 7.46 0.63 -7.16
CA VAL A 109 6.14 1.19 -7.51
C VAL A 109 6.04 2.62 -6.98
N ASN A 110 6.43 2.83 -5.73
CA ASN A 110 6.39 4.08 -4.98
C ASN A 110 7.74 4.80 -5.08
N ILE A 111 8.23 5.00 -6.30
CA ILE A 111 9.57 5.56 -6.56
C ILE A 111 9.75 6.96 -5.96
N ASP A 112 8.68 7.75 -5.91
CA ASP A 112 8.66 9.08 -5.30
C ASP A 112 8.86 9.02 -3.77
N GLN A 113 8.57 7.88 -3.14
CA GLN A 113 8.78 7.61 -1.72
C GLN A 113 10.11 6.91 -1.44
N ARG A 114 10.96 6.67 -2.45
CA ARG A 114 12.21 5.90 -2.32
C ARG A 114 13.06 6.37 -1.14
N SER A 115 13.30 7.67 -1.00
CA SER A 115 14.20 8.19 0.06
C SER A 115 13.66 7.90 1.47
N ARG A 116 12.33 7.98 1.66
CA ARG A 116 11.70 7.62 2.94
C ARG A 116 11.79 6.11 3.19
N LEU A 117 11.55 5.30 2.16
CA LEU A 117 11.68 3.83 2.24
C LEU A 117 13.13 3.39 2.54
N GLU A 118 14.12 4.03 1.92
CA GLU A 118 15.55 3.82 2.21
C GLU A 118 15.85 4.11 3.68
N THR A 119 15.34 5.21 4.21
CA THR A 119 15.50 5.55 5.63
C THR A 119 14.88 4.48 6.53
N LEU A 120 13.63 4.10 6.27
CA LEU A 120 12.92 3.08 7.06
C LEU A 120 13.56 1.70 6.97
N SER A 121 14.13 1.33 5.82
CA SER A 121 14.77 0.02 5.61
C SER A 121 15.93 -0.22 6.57
N THR A 122 16.54 0.84 7.11
CA THR A 122 17.63 0.75 8.10
C THR A 122 17.15 0.37 9.50
N ALA A 123 15.85 0.52 9.78
CA ALA A 123 15.26 0.32 11.10
C ALA A 123 14.47 -0.99 11.26
N ILE A 124 14.39 -1.82 10.21
CA ILE A 124 13.63 -3.08 10.19
C ILE A 124 14.49 -4.24 9.70
N ARG A 125 14.25 -5.46 10.20
CA ARG A 125 14.93 -6.67 9.71
C ARG A 125 14.14 -7.30 8.57
N PRO A 126 14.80 -7.90 7.56
CA PRO A 126 14.11 -8.55 6.43
C PRO A 126 13.06 -9.61 6.84
N LYS A 127 13.29 -10.32 7.96
CA LYS A 127 12.34 -11.29 8.50
C LYS A 127 11.01 -10.67 8.96
N GLU A 128 11.04 -9.43 9.45
CA GLU A 128 9.84 -8.70 9.90
C GLU A 128 9.01 -8.26 8.69
N ILE A 129 9.68 -7.76 7.65
CA ILE A 129 9.04 -7.40 6.39
C ILE A 129 8.33 -8.62 5.77
N SER A 130 8.99 -9.78 5.79
CA SER A 130 8.41 -11.04 5.28
C SER A 130 7.19 -11.47 6.09
N ALA A 131 7.26 -11.40 7.42
CA ALA A 131 6.13 -11.71 8.30
C ALA A 131 4.93 -10.78 8.02
N TRP A 132 5.15 -9.49 7.79
CA TRP A 132 4.07 -8.56 7.46
C TRP A 132 3.38 -8.89 6.14
N LEU A 133 4.11 -9.34 5.13
CA LEU A 133 3.53 -9.80 3.86
C LEU A 133 2.69 -11.08 4.07
N GLU A 134 3.15 -12.02 4.88
CA GLU A 134 2.39 -13.22 5.24
C GLU A 134 1.09 -12.90 6.00
N GLU A 135 1.11 -11.90 6.88
CA GLU A 135 -0.08 -11.42 7.60
C GLU A 135 -1.11 -10.77 6.66
N ILE A 136 -0.66 -10.00 5.66
CA ILE A 136 -1.55 -9.43 4.63
C ILE A 136 -2.20 -10.55 3.79
N GLU A 137 -1.45 -11.57 3.43
CA GLU A 137 -2.00 -12.73 2.70
C GLU A 137 -3.02 -13.49 3.54
N THR A 138 -2.72 -13.72 4.82
CA THR A 138 -3.65 -14.33 5.78
C THR A 138 -4.92 -13.51 5.94
N LEU A 139 -4.79 -12.18 6.00
CA LEU A 139 -5.92 -11.26 6.04
C LEU A 139 -6.82 -11.42 4.81
N ARG A 140 -6.26 -11.48 3.60
CA ARG A 140 -7.04 -11.66 2.37
C ARG A 140 -7.83 -12.97 2.37
N GLN A 141 -7.19 -14.06 2.76
CA GLN A 141 -7.85 -15.37 2.88
C GLN A 141 -9.02 -15.35 3.89
N ASN A 142 -8.86 -14.60 4.99
CA ASN A 142 -9.91 -14.41 5.98
C ASN A 142 -11.10 -13.60 5.45
N LEU A 143 -10.86 -12.65 4.56
CA LEU A 143 -11.92 -11.84 3.94
C LEU A 143 -12.75 -12.64 2.94
N ASP A 144 -12.15 -13.60 2.25
CA ASP A 144 -12.85 -14.51 1.31
C ASP A 144 -13.93 -15.35 2.01
N VAL A 145 -13.75 -15.65 3.30
CA VAL A 145 -14.73 -16.35 4.14
C VAL A 145 -15.65 -15.41 4.93
N ASN A 146 -15.72 -14.13 4.53
CA ASN A 146 -16.68 -13.12 5.01
C ASN A 146 -16.47 -12.69 6.48
N ILE A 147 -15.22 -12.64 6.95
CA ILE A 147 -14.86 -12.10 8.27
C ILE A 147 -15.08 -10.57 8.30
N ASN A 148 -15.39 -10.04 9.49
CA ASN A 148 -15.56 -8.61 9.70
C ASN A 148 -14.26 -7.83 9.44
N ARG A 149 -14.24 -7.01 8.38
CA ARG A 149 -13.10 -6.18 7.96
C ARG A 149 -12.50 -5.32 9.07
N LYS A 150 -13.33 -4.81 9.98
CA LYS A 150 -12.84 -4.01 11.12
C LYS A 150 -11.97 -4.84 12.04
N LEU A 151 -12.48 -5.99 12.46
CA LEU A 151 -11.73 -6.92 13.30
C LEU A 151 -10.46 -7.39 12.59
N ALA A 152 -10.54 -7.59 11.27
CA ALA A 152 -9.43 -8.03 10.46
C ALA A 152 -8.32 -6.95 10.34
N ALA A 153 -8.69 -5.67 10.19
CA ALA A 153 -7.76 -4.54 10.22
C ALA A 153 -7.07 -4.39 11.60
N ASP A 154 -7.87 -4.44 12.67
CA ASP A 154 -7.37 -4.32 14.03
C ASP A 154 -6.36 -5.44 14.32
N ALA A 155 -6.69 -6.68 13.92
CA ALA A 155 -5.79 -7.82 14.06
C ALA A 155 -4.48 -7.64 13.27
N LEU A 156 -4.56 -7.20 12.02
CA LEU A 156 -3.38 -6.94 11.18
C LEU A 156 -2.41 -5.97 11.87
N PHE A 157 -2.91 -4.81 12.32
CA PHE A 157 -2.04 -3.79 12.91
C PHE A 157 -1.52 -4.17 14.30
N VAL A 158 -2.28 -4.95 15.08
CA VAL A 158 -1.79 -5.52 16.35
C VAL A 158 -0.64 -6.50 16.09
N THR A 159 -0.77 -7.37 15.09
CA THR A 159 0.31 -8.31 14.74
C THR A 159 1.53 -7.57 14.20
N ILE A 160 1.34 -6.61 13.27
CA ILE A 160 2.42 -5.78 12.73
C ILE A 160 3.19 -5.06 13.84
N ALA A 161 2.48 -4.49 14.82
CA ALA A 161 3.11 -3.82 15.97
C ALA A 161 3.83 -4.79 16.93
N GLY A 162 3.36 -6.04 17.02
CA GLY A 162 3.91 -7.08 17.88
C GLY A 162 5.10 -7.83 17.28
N CYS A 163 5.31 -7.78 15.97
CA CYS A 163 6.48 -8.33 15.29
C CYS A 163 7.70 -7.45 15.58
N GLY A 164 8.43 -7.71 16.67
CA GLY A 164 9.57 -6.90 17.11
C GLY A 164 10.57 -7.62 17.99
#